data_AF-A0A3D2UEX7-F1
#
_entry.id   AF-A0A3D2UEX7-F1
#
_cell.length_a   1.000
_cell.length_b   1.000
_cell.length_c   1.000
_cell.angle_alpha   90.00
_cell.angle_beta   90.00
_cell.angle_gamma   90.00
#
_symmetry.space_group_name_H-M   'P 1'
#
loop_
_entity.id
_entity.type
_entity.pdbx_description
1 polymer ?
#
loop_
_entity_poly.entity_id
_entity_poly.type
_entity_poly.pdbx_seq_one_letter_code
_entity_poly.pdbx_strand_id
1 'polypeptide(L)'
;MAIRWDSVLVRDLARELDIELVGSRLRAIRLDARTRDVVLFFRKKTLLWRLHPERSGIWMRDCVEPQPGDPRIRAQVRNVKSIADERILVVELRSNRAKGGPWALVIELLGNRMNAIMTEGSERTIKHILRTQGGSRNLRVGQAWSPPKSTGRLWVDGIASESDWQDLLAPVPPTERQRELLSNVAWTSRLNADACLTGDSLSSGLETWRLLANSDHELGAVLLETDHGLQPYPGPLPGVSSRSSESLLAAIAECSNLVSGAPEATLLMGPELLERLEDAIAHVERRIVQLTAQL
;
A
#
# COMPACT_ATOMS: atom_id res chain seq x y z
N MET A 1 -11.21 -4.91 10.35
CA MET A 1 -11.80 -4.28 9.16
C MET A 1 -10.66 -3.97 8.21
N ALA A 2 -10.73 -4.45 6.97
CA ALA A 2 -9.61 -4.36 6.04
C ALA A 2 -9.69 -3.06 5.24
N ILE A 3 -8.59 -2.31 5.18
CA ILE A 3 -8.48 -1.17 4.27
C ILE A 3 -8.60 -1.67 2.83
N ARG A 4 -9.53 -1.09 2.08
CA ARG A 4 -9.67 -1.31 0.64
C ARG A 4 -8.73 -0.36 -0.07
N TRP A 5 -7.67 -0.92 -0.64
CA TRP A 5 -6.72 -0.18 -1.46
C TRP A 5 -7.23 -0.10 -2.89
N ASP A 6 -7.39 1.13 -3.41
CA ASP A 6 -7.60 1.44 -4.82
C ASP A 6 -6.51 2.37 -5.36
N SER A 7 -6.50 2.62 -6.67
CA SER A 7 -5.44 3.40 -7.32
C SER A 7 -5.44 4.87 -6.89
N VAL A 8 -6.61 5.44 -6.57
CA VAL A 8 -6.75 6.81 -6.04
C VAL A 8 -6.10 6.92 -4.67
N LEU A 9 -6.47 6.04 -3.73
CA LEU A 9 -5.87 6.00 -2.39
C LEU A 9 -4.36 5.81 -2.44
N VAL A 10 -3.86 4.92 -3.32
CA VAL A 10 -2.43 4.65 -3.44
C VAL A 10 -1.67 5.82 -4.05
N ARG A 11 -2.24 6.52 -5.04
CA ARG A 11 -1.65 7.72 -5.63
C ARG A 11 -1.47 8.80 -4.57
N ASP A 12 -2.51 9.12 -3.83
CA ASP A 12 -2.46 10.22 -2.86
C ASP A 12 -1.65 9.85 -1.60
N LEU A 13 -1.64 8.57 -1.21
CA LEU A 13 -0.67 8.09 -0.23
C LEU A 13 0.77 8.25 -0.72
N ALA A 14 1.03 8.02 -2.01
CA ALA A 14 2.36 8.24 -2.58
C ALA A 14 2.77 9.71 -2.51
N ARG A 15 1.85 10.64 -2.78
CA ARG A 15 2.08 12.09 -2.66
C ARG A 15 2.38 12.50 -1.23
N GLU A 16 1.59 12.04 -0.26
CA GLU A 16 1.84 12.34 1.16
C GLU A 16 3.17 11.75 1.64
N LEU A 17 3.48 10.50 1.25
CA LEU A 17 4.76 9.89 1.56
C LEU A 17 5.94 10.58 0.87
N ASP A 18 5.76 11.15 -0.32
CA ASP A 18 6.80 11.94 -1.00
C ASP A 18 7.17 13.17 -0.16
N ILE A 19 6.15 13.94 0.25
CA ILE A 19 6.32 15.11 1.14
C ILE A 19 7.03 14.69 2.43
N GLU A 20 6.59 13.59 3.04
CA GLU A 20 7.12 13.12 4.31
C GLU A 20 8.55 12.56 4.23
N LEU A 21 8.88 11.86 3.14
CA LEU A 21 10.08 11.03 3.08
C LEU A 21 11.19 11.60 2.22
N VAL A 22 10.93 12.49 1.26
CA VAL A 22 11.96 13.04 0.37
C VAL A 22 13.13 13.60 1.17
N GLY A 23 14.35 13.24 0.75
CA GLY A 23 15.59 13.63 1.42
C GLY A 23 15.89 12.85 2.71
N SER A 24 14.97 12.02 3.22
CA SER A 24 15.21 11.17 4.38
C SER A 24 16.27 10.10 4.07
N ARG A 25 17.19 9.89 5.01
CA ARG A 25 18.28 8.91 4.89
C ARG A 25 17.85 7.57 5.47
N LEU A 26 17.71 6.57 4.62
CA LEU A 26 17.47 5.18 4.98
C LEU A 26 18.79 4.56 5.48
N ARG A 27 18.70 3.80 6.58
CA ARG A 27 19.84 3.10 7.20
C ARG A 27 19.77 1.60 6.96
N ALA A 28 18.56 1.06 7.06
CA ALA A 28 18.28 -0.36 6.95
C ALA A 28 16.81 -0.59 6.58
N ILE A 29 16.50 -1.82 6.17
CA ILE A 29 15.13 -2.31 6.04
C ILE A 29 14.97 -3.59 6.87
N ARG A 30 13.74 -3.89 7.30
CA ARG A 30 13.34 -5.22 7.77
C ARG A 30 12.15 -5.69 6.96
N LEU A 31 12.19 -6.94 6.53
CA LEU A 31 11.09 -7.60 5.83
C LEU A 31 10.73 -8.85 6.65
N ASP A 32 9.66 -8.79 7.42
CA ASP A 32 9.17 -9.90 8.23
C ASP A 32 8.02 -10.59 7.51
N ALA A 33 8.32 -11.69 6.81
CA ALA A 33 7.37 -12.45 6.03
C ALA A 33 6.19 -13.00 6.86
N ARG A 34 6.42 -13.28 8.15
CA ARG A 34 5.47 -13.94 9.05
C ARG A 34 4.40 -12.96 9.52
N THR A 35 4.81 -11.80 10.03
CA THR A 35 3.88 -10.72 10.41
C THR A 35 3.39 -9.91 9.21
N ARG A 36 4.08 -10.07 8.06
CA ARG A 36 3.90 -9.28 6.83
C ARG A 36 4.28 -7.82 7.03
N ASP A 37 5.21 -7.55 7.94
CA ASP A 37 5.63 -6.20 8.28
C ASP A 37 6.88 -5.80 7.51
N VAL A 38 6.91 -4.54 7.08
CA VAL A 38 8.01 -3.88 6.42
C VAL A 38 8.42 -2.71 7.28
N VAL A 39 9.68 -2.69 7.71
CA VAL A 39 10.20 -1.59 8.53
C VAL A 39 11.28 -0.86 7.76
N LEU A 40 11.13 0.45 7.60
CA LEU A 40 12.14 1.33 7.02
C LEU A 40 12.77 2.15 8.14
N PHE A 41 14.03 1.88 8.44
CA PHE A 41 14.77 2.58 9.49
C PHE A 41 15.44 3.80 8.89
N PHE A 42 14.78 4.96 8.96
CA PHE A 42 15.41 6.22 8.59
C PHE A 42 16.28 6.73 9.75
N ARG A 43 17.09 7.76 9.47
CA ARG A 43 17.96 8.38 10.49
C ARG A 43 17.19 9.14 11.57
N LYS A 44 15.98 9.64 11.26
CA LYS A 44 15.19 10.50 12.16
C LYS A 44 13.83 9.92 12.55
N LYS A 45 13.38 8.87 11.86
CA LYS A 45 12.05 8.26 12.04
C LYS A 45 12.06 6.82 11.56
N THR A 46 11.04 6.07 11.94
CA THR A 46 10.85 4.69 11.49
C THR A 46 9.47 4.59 10.83
N LEU A 47 9.43 4.07 9.61
CA LEU A 47 8.17 3.75 8.96
C LEU A 47 7.91 2.26 9.13
N LEU A 48 6.79 1.91 9.72
CA LEU A 48 6.28 0.54 9.75
C LEU A 48 5.10 0.43 8.79
N TRP A 49 5.14 -0.57 7.92
CA TRP A 49 4.07 -0.88 7.00
C TRP A 49 3.68 -2.35 7.11
N ARG A 50 2.46 -2.60 7.56
CA ARG A 50 1.88 -3.94 7.59
C ARG A 50 1.19 -4.25 6.26
N LEU A 51 1.66 -5.27 5.56
CA LEU A 51 1.18 -5.74 4.27
C LEU A 51 0.32 -7.00 4.43
N HIS A 52 -0.68 -6.90 5.31
CA HIS A 52 -1.62 -7.98 5.63
C HIS A 52 -3.01 -7.69 5.02
N PRO A 53 -3.67 -8.67 4.37
CA PRO A 53 -4.95 -8.44 3.69
C PRO A 53 -6.02 -7.87 4.62
N GLU A 54 -6.05 -8.33 5.87
CA GLU A 54 -7.07 -7.94 6.85
C GLU A 54 -6.60 -6.86 7.85
N ARG A 55 -5.29 -6.64 7.94
CA ARG A 55 -4.66 -5.85 9.01
C ARG A 55 -3.67 -4.83 8.45
N SER A 56 -3.83 -4.47 7.17
CA SER A 56 -2.92 -3.54 6.52
C SER A 56 -2.99 -2.17 7.20
N GLY A 57 -1.85 -1.50 7.22
CA GLY A 57 -1.70 -0.22 7.90
C GLY A 57 -0.30 0.33 7.75
N ILE A 58 -0.16 1.62 8.00
CA ILE A 58 1.10 2.34 7.94
C ILE A 58 1.20 3.23 9.16
N TRP A 59 2.39 3.29 9.76
CA TRP A 59 2.64 4.09 10.95
C TRP A 59 4.01 4.77 10.85
N MET A 60 4.02 6.07 11.11
CA MET A 60 5.25 6.80 11.40
C MET A 60 5.54 6.69 12.89
N ARG A 61 6.79 6.37 13.24
CA ARG A 61 7.24 6.18 14.61
C ARG A 61 8.56 6.89 14.83
N ASP A 62 8.91 7.04 16.11
CA ASP A 62 10.21 7.54 16.50
C ASP A 62 11.34 6.68 15.92
N CYS A 63 12.53 7.28 15.85
CA CYS A 63 13.71 6.59 15.34
C CYS A 63 14.05 5.39 16.23
N VAL A 64 14.01 4.19 15.64
CA VAL A 64 14.45 2.94 16.27
C VAL A 64 15.75 2.50 15.64
N GLU A 65 16.66 1.93 16.43
CA GLU A 65 17.88 1.35 15.90
C GLU A 65 17.61 0.02 15.18
N PRO A 66 18.08 -0.13 13.92
CA PRO A 66 18.01 -1.41 13.23
C PRO A 66 18.90 -2.45 13.91
N GLN A 67 18.39 -3.68 13.94
CA GLN A 67 19.06 -4.84 14.49
C GLN A 67 20.23 -5.30 13.59
N PRO A 68 21.16 -6.13 14.10
CA PRO A 68 22.28 -6.63 13.30
C PRO A 68 21.86 -7.38 12.03
N GLY A 69 20.75 -8.13 12.07
CA GLY A 69 20.23 -8.89 10.93
C GLY A 69 19.49 -8.05 9.87
N ASP A 70 19.16 -6.79 10.16
CA ASP A 70 18.41 -5.94 9.23
C ASP A 70 19.30 -5.49 8.04
N PRO A 71 18.93 -5.80 6.78
CA PRO A 71 19.73 -5.42 5.62
C PRO A 71 20.01 -3.91 5.54
N ARG A 72 21.30 -3.56 5.41
CA ARG A 72 21.76 -2.17 5.40
C ARG A 72 21.66 -1.53 4.02
N ILE A 73 20.62 -0.73 3.83
CA ILE A 73 20.41 0.07 2.62
C ILE A 73 20.73 1.53 2.93
N ARG A 74 21.98 1.94 2.66
CA ARG A 74 22.45 3.32 2.89
C ARG A 74 22.12 4.21 1.70
N ALA A 75 20.88 4.66 1.65
CA ALA A 75 20.37 5.48 0.57
C ALA A 75 19.57 6.68 1.09
N GLN A 76 19.28 7.62 0.21
CA GLN A 76 18.41 8.76 0.47
C GLN A 76 17.17 8.64 -0.42
N VAL A 77 15.98 8.93 0.14
CA VAL A 77 14.74 8.99 -0.64
C VAL A 77 14.85 10.13 -1.64
N ARG A 78 14.68 9.80 -2.92
CA ARG A 78 14.66 10.75 -4.02
C ARG A 78 13.24 11.22 -4.29
N ASN A 79 12.32 10.28 -4.39
CA ASN A 79 10.89 10.53 -4.54
C ASN A 79 10.09 9.28 -4.16
N VAL A 80 8.80 9.45 -4.02
CA VAL A 80 7.78 8.43 -3.87
C VAL A 80 6.72 8.65 -4.93
N LYS A 81 6.40 7.62 -5.69
CA LYS A 81 5.42 7.68 -6.79
C LYS A 81 4.54 6.46 -6.78
N SER A 82 3.32 6.58 -7.30
CA SER A 82 2.51 5.43 -7.67
C SER A 82 2.67 5.10 -9.16
N ILE A 83 2.31 3.87 -9.54
CA ILE A 83 2.04 3.54 -10.93
C ILE A 83 0.61 3.97 -11.24
N ALA A 84 0.41 4.64 -12.38
CA ALA A 84 -0.89 5.16 -12.77
C ALA A 84 -1.92 4.03 -12.87
N ASP A 85 -3.11 4.29 -12.30
CA ASP A 85 -4.21 3.35 -12.15
C ASP A 85 -3.86 1.97 -11.51
N GLU A 86 -2.73 1.88 -10.82
CA GLU A 86 -2.29 0.65 -10.18
C GLU A 86 -2.16 0.84 -8.68
N ARG A 87 -2.33 -0.26 -7.94
CA ARG A 87 -2.18 -0.28 -6.47
C ARG A 87 -0.73 -0.57 -6.09
N ILE A 88 0.18 0.16 -6.70
CA ILE A 88 1.63 -0.02 -6.56
C ILE A 88 2.29 1.32 -6.32
N LEU A 89 3.13 1.38 -5.28
CA LEU A 89 3.95 2.52 -4.93
C LEU A 89 5.43 2.16 -5.09
N VAL A 90 6.23 3.12 -5.53
CA VAL A 90 7.68 3.01 -5.75
C VAL A 90 8.37 4.15 -5.00
N VAL A 91 9.21 3.80 -4.04
CA VAL A 91 10.13 4.73 -3.38
C VAL A 91 11.47 4.65 -4.09
N GLU A 92 11.82 5.68 -4.86
CA GLU A 92 13.12 5.76 -5.51
C GLU A 92 14.18 6.22 -4.52
N LEU A 93 15.30 5.51 -4.48
CA LEU A 93 16.37 5.71 -3.52
C LEU A 93 17.68 6.02 -4.26
N ARG A 94 18.28 7.16 -3.94
CA ARG A 94 19.62 7.52 -4.37
C ARG A 94 20.65 6.90 -3.42
N SER A 95 21.52 6.05 -3.96
CA SER A 95 22.64 5.52 -3.19
C SER A 95 23.60 6.64 -2.78
N ASN A 96 24.10 6.57 -1.54
CA ASN A 96 25.17 7.45 -1.07
C ASN A 96 26.57 6.93 -1.44
N ARG A 97 26.66 5.77 -2.12
CA ARG A 97 27.92 5.14 -2.54
C ARG A 97 28.08 5.22 -4.05
N ALA A 98 29.28 5.55 -4.51
CA ALA A 98 29.61 5.71 -5.93
C ALA A 98 29.42 4.43 -6.78
N LYS A 99 29.48 3.23 -6.17
CA LYS A 99 29.35 1.93 -6.86
C LYS A 99 28.07 1.14 -6.52
N GLY A 100 27.08 1.78 -5.89
CA GLY A 100 25.81 1.11 -5.56
C GLY A 100 24.62 1.90 -6.09
N GLY A 101 23.52 1.21 -6.38
CA GLY A 101 22.27 1.82 -6.84
C GLY A 101 22.28 2.32 -8.30
N PRO A 102 21.12 2.72 -8.85
CA PRO A 102 19.92 3.19 -8.14
C PRO A 102 19.17 2.07 -7.39
N TRP A 103 18.58 2.41 -6.25
CA TRP A 103 17.74 1.50 -5.47
C TRP A 103 16.28 1.89 -5.62
N ALA A 104 15.37 0.94 -5.52
CA ALA A 104 13.95 1.25 -5.37
C ALA A 104 13.24 0.23 -4.48
N LEU A 105 12.38 0.72 -3.58
CA LEU A 105 11.44 -0.10 -2.83
C LEU A 105 10.08 -0.04 -3.52
N VAL A 106 9.59 -1.18 -4.00
CA VAL A 106 8.26 -1.33 -4.55
C VAL A 106 7.34 -1.91 -3.49
N ILE A 107 6.19 -1.28 -3.28
CA ILE A 107 5.12 -1.76 -2.41
C ILE A 107 3.91 -2.09 -3.28
N GLU A 108 3.48 -3.35 -3.25
CA GLU A 108 2.30 -3.82 -3.96
C GLU A 108 1.14 -3.98 -2.99
N LEU A 109 0.03 -3.28 -3.23
CA LEU A 109 -1.17 -3.26 -2.39
C LEU A 109 -2.30 -4.07 -3.04
N LEU A 110 -1.93 -5.23 -3.62
CA LEU A 110 -2.78 -6.09 -4.43
C LEU A 110 -3.53 -7.14 -3.59
N GLY A 111 -4.38 -6.71 -2.66
CA GLY A 111 -5.27 -7.59 -1.89
C GLY A 111 -4.53 -8.71 -1.14
N ASN A 112 -4.78 -9.97 -1.47
CA ASN A 112 -4.11 -11.11 -0.84
C ASN A 112 -2.62 -11.26 -1.22
N ARG A 113 -2.18 -10.57 -2.27
CA ARG A 113 -0.82 -10.59 -2.82
C ARG A 113 0.03 -9.39 -2.42
N MET A 114 -0.35 -8.68 -1.35
CA MET A 114 0.45 -7.55 -0.85
C MET A 114 1.91 -7.96 -0.62
N ASN A 115 2.85 -7.13 -1.08
CA ASN A 115 4.27 -7.45 -1.06
C ASN A 115 5.16 -6.19 -0.99
N ALA A 116 6.40 -6.38 -0.54
CA ALA A 116 7.44 -5.35 -0.56
C ALA A 116 8.72 -5.90 -1.17
N ILE A 117 9.30 -5.16 -2.11
CA ILE A 117 10.35 -5.64 -2.99
C ILE A 117 11.42 -4.56 -3.08
N MET A 118 12.62 -4.84 -2.59
CA MET A 118 13.78 -3.96 -2.73
C MET A 118 14.56 -4.37 -3.98
N THR A 119 14.81 -3.42 -4.87
CA THR A 119 15.47 -3.61 -6.16
C THR A 119 16.72 -2.74 -6.28
N GLU A 120 17.68 -3.18 -7.10
CA GLU A 120 18.92 -2.45 -7.40
C GLU A 120 19.19 -2.46 -8.92
N GLY A 121 19.73 -1.35 -9.42
CA GLY A 121 20.16 -1.20 -10.81
C GLY A 121 19.04 -0.72 -11.72
N SER A 122 19.40 -0.37 -12.96
CA SER A 122 18.46 0.06 -14.00
C SER A 122 17.43 -1.02 -14.37
N GLU A 123 17.83 -2.28 -14.31
CA GLU A 123 16.96 -3.43 -14.58
C GLU A 123 16.03 -3.79 -13.40
N ARG A 124 16.13 -3.06 -12.28
CA ARG A 124 15.38 -3.32 -11.04
C ARG A 124 15.47 -4.78 -10.59
N THR A 125 16.69 -5.31 -10.50
CA THR A 125 16.93 -6.66 -10.01
C THR A 125 16.55 -6.75 -8.52
N ILE A 126 15.72 -7.72 -8.16
CA ILE A 126 15.24 -7.93 -6.79
C ILE A 126 16.40 -8.39 -5.91
N LYS A 127 16.69 -7.62 -4.86
CA LYS A 127 17.73 -7.93 -3.85
C LYS A 127 17.12 -8.46 -2.56
N HIS A 128 15.99 -7.91 -2.15
CA HIS A 128 15.24 -8.38 -0.98
C HIS A 128 13.74 -8.38 -1.29
N ILE A 129 13.01 -9.33 -0.75
CA ILE A 129 11.57 -9.46 -0.95
C ILE A 129 10.90 -9.95 0.33
N LEU A 130 9.73 -9.39 0.63
CA LEU A 130 8.95 -9.79 1.81
C LEU A 130 8.43 -11.22 1.68
N ARG A 131 7.88 -11.57 0.51
CA ARG A 131 7.51 -12.95 0.18
C ARG A 131 7.78 -13.27 -1.27
N THR A 132 8.42 -14.41 -1.51
CA THR A 132 8.51 -15.01 -2.84
C THR A 132 7.11 -15.34 -3.37
N GLN A 133 6.86 -15.05 -4.65
CA GLN A 133 5.58 -15.34 -5.29
C GLN A 133 5.81 -16.02 -6.64
N GLY A 134 5.10 -17.14 -6.88
CA GLY A 134 5.06 -17.82 -8.17
C GLY A 134 3.83 -17.47 -8.99
N GLY A 135 3.75 -18.04 -10.20
CA GLY A 135 2.63 -17.85 -11.14
C GLY A 135 3.04 -17.10 -12.40
N SER A 136 2.10 -16.34 -12.98
CA SER A 136 2.34 -15.58 -14.22
C SER A 136 3.42 -14.50 -14.10
N ARG A 137 3.66 -14.00 -12.88
CA ARG A 137 4.79 -13.12 -12.55
C ARG A 137 5.56 -13.72 -11.38
N ASN A 138 6.74 -14.24 -11.66
CA ASN A 138 7.61 -14.85 -10.66
C ASN A 138 8.43 -13.76 -9.95
N LEU A 139 8.18 -13.55 -8.67
CA LEU A 139 8.91 -12.60 -7.84
C LEU A 139 9.88 -13.35 -6.92
N ARG A 140 11.16 -13.30 -7.27
CA ARG A 140 12.26 -13.97 -6.55
C ARG A 140 13.51 -13.10 -6.57
N VAL A 141 14.33 -13.23 -5.52
CA VAL A 141 15.65 -12.61 -5.47
C VAL A 141 16.48 -13.01 -6.69
N GLY A 142 17.19 -12.04 -7.28
CA GLY A 142 17.99 -12.20 -8.49
C GLY A 142 17.22 -12.00 -9.81
N GLN A 143 15.89 -11.95 -9.79
CA GLN A 143 15.08 -11.68 -10.98
C GLN A 143 14.83 -10.17 -11.16
N ALA A 144 14.61 -9.72 -12.39
CA ALA A 144 14.16 -8.36 -12.65
C ALA A 144 12.70 -8.20 -12.19
N TRP A 145 12.39 -7.10 -11.51
CA TRP A 145 11.01 -6.74 -11.19
C TRP A 145 10.37 -6.00 -12.37
N SER A 146 9.14 -6.37 -12.69
CA SER A 146 8.28 -5.64 -13.62
C SER A 146 6.89 -5.44 -13.01
N PRO A 147 6.18 -4.35 -13.36
CA PRO A 147 4.80 -4.18 -12.94
C PRO A 147 3.90 -5.26 -13.55
N PRO A 148 2.69 -5.47 -12.99
CA PRO A 148 1.65 -6.26 -13.65
C PRO A 148 1.37 -5.76 -15.07
N LYS A 149 0.87 -6.65 -15.92
CA LYS A 149 0.43 -6.26 -17.27
C LYS A 149 -0.73 -5.27 -17.14
N SER A 150 -0.60 -4.10 -17.77
CA SER A 150 -1.66 -3.11 -17.83
C SER A 150 -2.95 -3.73 -18.39
N THR A 151 -4.08 -3.36 -17.80
CA THR A 151 -5.42 -3.76 -18.22
C THR A 151 -5.91 -3.00 -19.45
N GLY A 152 -5.25 -1.90 -19.84
CA GLY A 152 -5.64 -1.08 -20.98
C GLY A 152 -6.87 -0.20 -20.71
N ARG A 153 -7.13 0.13 -19.44
CA ARG A 153 -8.22 1.04 -19.05
C ARG A 153 -8.05 2.43 -19.68
N LEU A 154 -9.17 3.04 -20.01
CA LEU A 154 -9.28 4.34 -20.64
C LEU A 154 -8.86 5.45 -19.67
N TRP A 155 -8.25 6.50 -20.24
CA TRP A 155 -7.89 7.75 -19.56
C TRP A 155 -6.98 7.60 -18.33
N VAL A 156 -6.05 6.65 -18.36
CA VAL A 156 -4.99 6.54 -17.33
C VAL A 156 -4.16 7.82 -17.26
N ASP A 157 -3.71 8.34 -18.42
CA ASP A 157 -2.86 9.53 -18.55
C ASP A 157 -3.62 10.74 -19.13
N GLY A 158 -4.95 10.75 -19.06
CA GLY A 158 -5.78 11.77 -19.72
C GLY A 158 -7.11 12.03 -19.02
N ILE A 159 -7.90 12.92 -19.61
CA ILE A 159 -9.22 13.30 -19.10
C ILE A 159 -10.26 12.95 -20.16
N ALA A 160 -11.32 12.24 -19.75
CA ALA A 160 -12.47 11.98 -20.59
C ALA A 160 -13.20 13.29 -20.96
N SER A 161 -13.53 13.44 -22.23
CA SER A 161 -14.48 14.46 -22.66
C SER A 161 -15.92 14.05 -22.27
N GLU A 162 -16.85 15.00 -22.32
CA GLU A 162 -18.25 14.68 -22.03
C GLU A 162 -18.85 13.74 -23.08
N SER A 163 -18.50 13.93 -24.36
CA SER A 163 -18.94 13.04 -25.43
C SER A 163 -18.41 11.62 -25.24
N ASP A 164 -17.11 11.44 -24.94
CA ASP A 164 -16.55 10.09 -24.81
C ASP A 164 -17.15 9.35 -23.60
N TRP A 165 -17.43 10.08 -22.52
CA TRP A 165 -18.07 9.53 -21.33
C TRP A 165 -19.52 9.10 -21.60
N GLN A 166 -20.27 9.92 -22.34
CA GLN A 166 -21.63 9.60 -22.76
C GLN A 166 -21.64 8.41 -23.73
N ASP A 167 -20.74 8.38 -24.72
CA ASP A 167 -20.62 7.29 -25.68
C ASP A 167 -20.29 5.94 -25.00
N LEU A 168 -19.50 5.98 -23.93
CA LEU A 168 -19.17 4.79 -23.15
C LEU A 168 -20.36 4.27 -22.31
N LEU A 169 -21.09 5.16 -21.62
CA LEU A 169 -22.05 4.75 -20.58
C LEU A 169 -23.52 4.83 -20.98
N ALA A 170 -23.89 5.68 -21.95
CA ALA A 170 -25.27 5.82 -22.39
C ALA A 170 -25.84 4.53 -23.00
N PRO A 171 -25.08 3.77 -23.83
CA PRO A 171 -25.56 2.50 -24.38
C PRO A 171 -25.69 1.38 -23.34
N VAL A 172 -25.01 1.53 -22.18
CA VAL A 172 -24.95 0.50 -21.14
C VAL A 172 -26.14 0.63 -20.19
N PRO A 173 -26.89 -0.47 -19.92
CA PRO A 173 -28.00 -0.46 -18.96
C PRO A 173 -27.55 0.02 -17.57
N PRO A 174 -28.37 0.80 -16.83
CA PRO A 174 -27.98 1.35 -15.53
C PRO A 174 -27.39 0.33 -14.54
N THR A 175 -27.95 -0.89 -14.51
CA THR A 175 -27.50 -1.99 -13.63
C THR A 175 -26.12 -2.55 -13.99
N GLU A 176 -25.60 -2.26 -15.19
CA GLU A 176 -24.32 -2.76 -15.70
C GLU A 176 -23.22 -1.70 -15.70
N ARG A 177 -23.58 -0.42 -15.58
CA ARG A 177 -22.63 0.71 -15.63
C ARG A 177 -21.52 0.63 -14.59
N GLN A 178 -21.81 0.15 -13.38
CA GLN A 178 -20.77 -0.04 -12.36
C GLN A 178 -19.70 -1.01 -12.86
N ARG A 179 -20.10 -2.14 -13.47
CA ARG A 179 -19.16 -3.11 -14.04
C ARG A 179 -18.36 -2.51 -15.18
N GLU A 180 -19.00 -1.71 -16.02
CA GLU A 180 -18.36 -1.01 -17.13
C GLU A 180 -17.23 -0.09 -16.65
N LEU A 181 -17.50 0.72 -15.62
CA LEU A 181 -16.49 1.58 -15.00
C LEU A 181 -15.30 0.76 -14.49
N LEU A 182 -15.57 -0.29 -13.69
CA LEU A 182 -14.53 -1.12 -13.08
C LEU A 182 -13.64 -1.82 -14.11
N SER A 183 -14.20 -2.25 -15.23
CA SER A 183 -13.45 -2.94 -16.30
C SER A 183 -12.66 -1.99 -17.17
N ASN A 184 -13.24 -0.84 -17.53
CA ASN A 184 -12.76 -0.03 -18.66
C ASN A 184 -12.26 1.36 -18.28
N VAL A 185 -12.64 1.93 -17.14
CA VAL A 185 -12.34 3.34 -16.81
C VAL A 185 -11.31 3.45 -15.71
N ALA A 186 -10.14 4.02 -15.99
CA ALA A 186 -9.08 4.18 -14.99
C ALA A 186 -9.56 4.95 -13.75
N TRP A 187 -8.88 4.76 -12.62
CA TRP A 187 -9.15 5.43 -11.34
C TRP A 187 -10.47 5.04 -10.66
N THR A 188 -11.25 4.15 -11.26
CA THR A 188 -12.48 3.62 -10.64
C THR A 188 -12.22 2.31 -9.91
N SER A 189 -12.95 2.12 -8.82
CA SER A 189 -12.89 0.96 -7.93
C SER A 189 -14.26 0.71 -7.33
N ARG A 190 -14.47 -0.45 -6.68
CA ARG A 190 -15.73 -0.73 -5.97
C ARG A 190 -16.02 0.27 -4.85
N LEU A 191 -15.05 1.09 -4.45
CA LEU A 191 -15.22 2.11 -3.43
C LEU A 191 -15.83 3.39 -4.00
N ASN A 192 -15.49 3.77 -5.23
CA ASN A 192 -15.84 5.07 -5.80
C ASN A 192 -16.72 4.99 -7.06
N ALA A 193 -16.89 3.80 -7.67
CA ALA A 193 -17.66 3.65 -8.90
C ALA A 193 -19.11 4.08 -8.72
N ASP A 194 -19.72 3.77 -7.58
CA ASP A 194 -21.10 4.19 -7.29
C ASP A 194 -21.21 5.70 -7.11
N ALA A 195 -20.19 6.35 -6.55
CA ALA A 195 -20.16 7.81 -6.45
C ALA A 195 -20.13 8.49 -7.84
N CYS A 196 -19.52 7.85 -8.84
CA CYS A 196 -19.59 8.28 -10.24
C CYS A 196 -20.96 8.00 -10.91
N LEU A 197 -21.90 7.36 -10.22
CA LEU A 197 -23.22 7.01 -10.74
C LEU A 197 -24.38 7.57 -9.90
N THR A 198 -24.10 8.21 -8.75
CA THR A 198 -25.12 8.63 -7.76
C THR A 198 -25.85 9.93 -8.13
N GLY A 199 -25.38 10.68 -9.14
CA GLY A 199 -25.99 11.95 -9.54
C GLY A 199 -27.10 11.83 -10.60
N ASP A 200 -27.78 12.94 -10.86
CA ASP A 200 -28.96 12.99 -11.75
C ASP A 200 -28.64 12.76 -13.23
N SER A 201 -27.36 12.79 -13.61
CA SER A 201 -26.91 12.66 -15.00
C SER A 201 -25.55 11.97 -15.11
N LEU A 202 -25.25 11.39 -16.28
CA LEU A 202 -23.92 10.86 -16.58
C LEU A 202 -22.83 11.94 -16.50
N SER A 203 -23.17 13.19 -16.81
CA SER A 203 -22.24 14.34 -16.73
C SER A 203 -21.80 14.63 -15.29
N SER A 204 -22.71 14.51 -14.30
CA SER A 204 -22.32 14.61 -12.88
C SER A 204 -21.36 13.48 -12.46
N GLY A 205 -21.53 12.29 -13.03
CA GLY A 205 -20.62 11.17 -12.85
C GLY A 205 -19.22 11.44 -13.39
N LEU A 206 -19.13 12.10 -14.54
CA LEU A 206 -17.87 12.53 -15.14
C LEU A 206 -17.15 13.57 -14.27
N GLU A 207 -17.86 14.51 -13.67
CA GLU A 207 -17.27 15.49 -12.74
C GLU A 207 -16.64 14.79 -11.52
N THR A 208 -17.36 13.86 -10.90
CA THR A 208 -16.83 13.04 -9.81
C THR A 208 -15.59 12.27 -10.25
N TRP A 209 -15.64 11.62 -11.42
CA TRP A 209 -14.48 10.90 -11.95
C TRP A 209 -13.29 11.83 -12.23
N ARG A 210 -13.51 13.03 -12.77
CA ARG A 210 -12.45 14.01 -13.02
C ARG A 210 -11.76 14.45 -11.73
N LEU A 211 -12.51 14.64 -10.64
CA LEU A 211 -11.94 14.93 -9.33
C LEU A 211 -11.07 13.77 -8.84
N LEU A 212 -11.53 12.53 -9.01
CA LEU A 212 -10.77 11.33 -8.63
C LEU A 212 -9.51 11.14 -9.49
N ALA A 213 -9.60 11.38 -10.80
CA ALA A 213 -8.50 11.22 -11.75
C ALA A 213 -7.46 12.36 -11.63
N ASN A 214 -7.87 13.55 -11.17
CA ASN A 214 -6.97 14.69 -11.00
C ASN A 214 -5.94 14.41 -9.90
N SER A 215 -4.65 14.39 -10.25
CA SER A 215 -3.55 14.26 -9.30
C SER A 215 -3.11 15.60 -8.70
N ASP A 216 -3.55 16.73 -9.26
CA ASP A 216 -3.20 18.08 -8.82
C ASP A 216 -4.36 18.70 -8.02
N HIS A 217 -4.67 18.06 -6.90
CA HIS A 217 -5.61 18.56 -5.89
C HIS A 217 -4.91 18.68 -4.54
N GLU A 218 -5.40 19.57 -3.68
CA GLU A 218 -4.90 19.69 -2.31
C GLU A 218 -5.21 18.42 -1.51
N LEU A 219 -4.25 17.94 -0.72
CA LEU A 219 -4.44 16.72 0.08
C LEU A 219 -5.50 16.99 1.18
N GLY A 220 -6.66 16.36 1.06
CA GLY A 220 -7.81 16.54 1.96
C GLY A 220 -8.32 15.21 2.49
N ALA A 221 -7.55 14.56 3.35
CA ALA A 221 -7.87 13.21 3.82
C ALA A 221 -9.18 13.16 4.63
N VAL A 222 -9.97 12.12 4.35
CA VAL A 222 -11.20 11.83 5.08
C VAL A 222 -11.26 10.37 5.51
N LEU A 223 -12.11 10.10 6.48
CA LEU A 223 -12.58 8.77 6.82
C LEU A 223 -14.01 8.62 6.29
N LEU A 224 -14.18 7.78 5.28
CA LEU A 224 -15.48 7.40 4.74
C LEU A 224 -16.16 6.41 5.68
N GLU A 225 -17.43 6.65 5.99
CA GLU A 225 -18.28 5.74 6.74
C GLU A 225 -18.99 4.80 5.75
N THR A 226 -18.50 3.56 5.65
CA THR A 226 -19.06 2.57 4.72
C THR A 226 -19.74 1.43 5.48
N ASP A 227 -20.50 0.59 4.79
CA ASP A 227 -21.11 -0.62 5.39
C ASP A 227 -20.05 -1.61 5.92
N HIS A 228 -18.81 -1.48 5.46
CA HIS A 228 -17.65 -2.24 5.93
C HIS A 228 -16.79 -1.43 6.92
N GLY A 229 -17.40 -0.39 7.51
CA GLY A 229 -16.93 0.68 8.40
C GLY A 229 -15.92 1.63 7.80
N LEU A 230 -15.03 2.15 8.66
CA LEU A 230 -14.18 3.29 8.33
C LEU A 230 -13.15 2.94 7.25
N GLN A 231 -13.11 3.76 6.21
CA GLN A 231 -12.19 3.64 5.09
C GLN A 231 -11.44 4.96 4.90
N PRO A 232 -10.10 4.99 4.97
CA PRO A 232 -9.35 6.19 4.64
C PRO A 232 -9.47 6.49 3.15
N TYR A 233 -9.64 7.77 2.80
CA TYR A 233 -9.72 8.20 1.41
C TYR A 233 -9.17 9.61 1.19
N PRO A 234 -8.69 9.96 -0.01
CA PRO A 234 -8.09 11.27 -0.28
C PRO A 234 -9.07 12.45 -0.33
N GLY A 235 -10.38 12.20 -0.31
CA GLY A 235 -11.42 13.22 -0.32
C GLY A 235 -12.82 12.62 -0.12
N PRO A 236 -13.86 13.44 0.10
CA PRO A 236 -15.22 12.95 0.25
C PRO A 236 -15.74 12.32 -1.05
N LEU A 237 -16.61 11.32 -0.93
CA LEU A 237 -17.32 10.73 -2.06
C LEU A 237 -18.80 11.12 -2.02
N PRO A 238 -19.39 11.57 -3.15
CA PRO A 238 -20.83 11.75 -3.26
C PRO A 238 -21.61 10.52 -2.79
N GLY A 239 -22.63 10.73 -1.96
CA GLY A 239 -23.47 9.67 -1.42
C GLY A 239 -22.85 8.88 -0.26
N VAL A 240 -21.65 9.24 0.22
CA VAL A 240 -20.98 8.56 1.34
C VAL A 240 -20.67 9.56 2.45
N SER A 241 -21.19 9.30 3.65
CA SER A 241 -20.86 10.08 4.85
C SER A 241 -19.37 10.02 5.13
N SER A 242 -18.78 11.14 5.56
CA SER A 242 -17.36 11.21 5.86
C SER A 242 -17.03 12.24 6.92
N ARG A 243 -15.89 12.05 7.58
CA ARG A 243 -15.29 13.02 8.51
C ARG A 243 -13.87 13.35 8.10
N SER A 244 -13.44 14.58 8.34
CA SER A 244 -12.07 15.02 8.07
C SER A 244 -11.06 14.29 8.93
N SER A 245 -9.88 14.03 8.36
CA SER A 245 -8.69 13.56 9.07
C SER A 245 -7.56 14.58 8.87
N GLU A 246 -6.59 14.60 9.78
CA GLU A 246 -5.41 15.47 9.67
C GLU A 246 -4.60 15.15 8.40
N SER A 247 -4.44 13.86 8.10
CA SER A 247 -3.71 13.37 6.94
C SER A 247 -4.18 11.97 6.54
N LEU A 248 -3.73 11.47 5.39
CA LEU A 248 -4.04 10.12 4.94
C LEU A 248 -3.28 9.08 5.75
N LEU A 249 -2.03 9.36 6.14
CA LEU A 249 -1.28 8.53 7.08
C LEU A 249 -2.01 8.43 8.43
N ALA A 250 -2.53 9.54 8.94
CA ALA A 250 -3.33 9.56 10.17
C ALA A 250 -4.63 8.74 10.03
N ALA A 251 -5.37 8.92 8.93
CA ALA A 251 -6.59 8.18 8.64
C ALA A 251 -6.34 6.67 8.54
N ILE A 252 -5.27 6.26 7.85
CA ILE A 252 -4.87 4.86 7.74
C ILE A 252 -4.51 4.30 9.13
N ALA A 253 -3.67 5.02 9.89
CA ALA A 253 -3.26 4.57 11.22
C ALA A 253 -4.46 4.40 12.16
N GLU A 254 -5.43 5.31 12.12
CA GLU A 254 -6.67 5.23 12.90
C GLU A 254 -7.47 3.96 12.55
N CYS A 255 -7.76 3.74 11.26
CA CYS A 255 -8.45 2.54 10.79
C CYS A 255 -7.72 1.26 11.20
N SER A 256 -6.40 1.23 11.10
CA SER A 256 -5.60 0.04 11.43
C SER A 256 -5.50 -0.22 12.95
N ASN A 257 -5.44 0.84 13.76
CA ASN A 257 -5.36 0.71 15.23
C ASN A 257 -6.63 0.08 15.82
N LEU A 258 -7.81 0.38 15.25
CA LEU A 258 -9.08 -0.24 15.65
C LEU A 258 -9.09 -1.77 15.47
N VAL A 259 -8.23 -2.31 14.61
CA VAL A 259 -8.28 -3.72 14.19
C VAL A 259 -7.21 -4.57 14.85
N SER A 260 -6.05 -4.01 15.18
CA SER A 260 -4.89 -4.81 15.61
C SER A 260 -4.07 -4.22 16.74
N GLY A 261 -4.47 -3.07 17.30
CA GLY A 261 -3.67 -2.35 18.29
C GLY A 261 -2.33 -1.83 17.75
N ALA A 262 -1.61 -1.05 18.54
CA ALA A 262 -0.34 -0.47 18.14
C ALA A 262 0.76 -1.56 18.02
N PRO A 263 1.52 -1.61 16.91
CA PRO A 263 2.51 -2.66 16.64
C PRO A 263 3.89 -2.42 17.30
N GLU A 264 3.93 -1.86 18.52
CA GLU A 264 5.18 -1.46 19.19
C GLU A 264 6.13 -2.64 19.41
N ALA A 265 5.59 -3.82 19.73
CA ALA A 265 6.36 -5.04 19.92
C ALA A 265 7.16 -5.46 18.67
N THR A 266 6.63 -5.23 17.46
CA THR A 266 7.31 -5.61 16.20
C THR A 266 8.56 -4.77 15.94
N LEU A 267 8.61 -3.54 16.46
CA LEU A 267 9.77 -2.67 16.27
C LEU A 267 10.92 -3.06 17.18
N LEU A 268 10.60 -3.45 18.42
CA LEU A 268 11.56 -3.74 19.47
C LEU A 268 12.21 -5.13 19.34
N MET A 269 11.46 -6.13 18.86
CA MET A 269 11.96 -7.50 18.73
C MET A 269 12.20 -7.89 17.27
N GLY A 270 13.40 -8.42 16.99
CA GLY A 270 13.70 -9.00 15.68
C GLY A 270 12.95 -10.34 15.48
N PRO A 271 12.61 -10.72 14.23
CA PRO A 271 11.84 -11.93 13.94
C PRO A 271 12.53 -13.20 14.45
N GLU A 272 13.86 -13.27 14.33
CA GLU A 272 14.67 -14.42 14.81
C GLU A 272 14.57 -14.63 16.32
N LEU A 273 14.51 -13.54 17.10
CA LEU A 273 14.38 -13.64 18.56
C LEU A 273 12.99 -14.15 18.94
N LEU A 274 11.96 -13.68 18.24
CA LEU A 274 10.59 -14.11 18.49
C LEU A 274 10.38 -15.58 18.09
N GLU A 275 10.99 -16.02 16.98
CA GLU A 275 11.00 -17.43 16.57
C GLU A 275 11.67 -18.31 17.63
N ARG A 276 12.84 -17.90 18.14
CA ARG A 276 13.52 -18.63 19.22
C ARG A 276 12.70 -18.71 20.50
N LEU A 277 11.94 -17.67 20.84
CA LEU A 277 11.05 -17.67 22.01
C LEU A 277 9.87 -18.63 21.80
N GLU A 278 9.25 -18.60 20.62
CA GLU A 278 8.15 -19.50 20.27
C GLU A 278 8.60 -20.97 20.25
N ASP A 279 9.76 -21.27 19.68
CA ASP A 279 10.34 -22.61 19.68
C ASP A 279 10.62 -23.11 21.10
N ALA A 280 11.13 -22.24 21.97
CA ALA A 280 11.38 -22.56 23.37
C ALA A 280 10.07 -22.84 24.11
N ILE A 281 9.03 -22.03 23.90
CA ILE A 281 7.70 -22.24 24.49
C ILE A 281 7.12 -23.57 24.00
N ALA A 282 7.10 -23.82 22.69
CA ALA A 282 6.59 -25.06 22.11
C ALA A 282 7.38 -26.30 22.57
N HIS A 283 8.68 -26.17 22.84
CA HIS A 283 9.46 -27.23 23.45
C HIS A 283 9.00 -27.53 24.88
N VAL A 284 8.82 -26.50 25.70
CA VAL A 284 8.34 -26.64 27.09
C VAL A 284 6.92 -27.22 27.14
N GLU A 285 6.01 -26.76 26.30
CA GLU A 285 4.65 -27.29 26.20
C GLU A 285 4.64 -28.79 25.86
N ARG A 286 5.43 -29.21 24.86
CA ARG A 286 5.60 -30.63 24.53
C ARG A 286 6.16 -31.44 25.71
N ARG A 287 7.10 -30.87 26.46
CA ARG A 287 7.69 -31.51 27.64
C ARG A 287 6.66 -31.69 28.76
N ILE A 288 5.82 -30.69 29.01
CA ILE A 288 4.73 -30.77 30.00
C ILE A 288 3.77 -31.90 29.63
N VAL A 289 3.31 -31.97 28.38
CA VAL A 289 2.41 -33.05 27.91
C VAL A 289 3.02 -34.44 28.13
N GLN A 290 4.30 -34.61 27.81
CA GLN A 290 5.01 -35.88 28.02
C GLN A 290 5.10 -36.28 29.50
N LEU A 291 5.39 -35.33 30.38
CA LEU A 291 5.49 -35.58 31.82
C LEU A 291 4.12 -35.91 32.43
N THR A 292 3.06 -35.22 32.01
CA THR A 292 1.70 -35.50 32.47
C THR A 292 1.21 -36.87 32.01
N ALA A 293 1.65 -37.36 30.84
CA ALA A 293 1.30 -38.70 30.36
C ALA A 293 2.06 -39.85 31.06
N GLN A 294 3.07 -39.53 31.87
CA GLN A 294 3.84 -40.48 32.67
C GLN A 294 3.39 -40.55 34.13
N LEU A 295 2.43 -39.71 34.53
CA LEU A 295 1.77 -39.70 35.83
C LEU A 295 0.43 -40.45 35.75
#